data_AF-A0A7I7PG07-F1
#
_entry.id   AF-A0A7I7PG07-F1
#
_cell.length_a   1.000
_cell.length_b   1.000
_cell.length_c   1.000
_cell.angle_alpha   90.00
_cell.angle_beta   90.00
_cell.angle_gamma   90.00
#
_symmetry.space_group_name_H-M   'P 1'
#
loop_
_entity.id
_entity.type
_entity.pdbx_description
1 polymer ?
#
loop_
_entity_poly.entity_id
_entity_poly.type
_entity_poly.pdbx_seq_one_letter_code
_entity_poly.pdbx_strand_id
1 'polypeptide(L)'
;MRTTITTVLVAVLGVHALVKFAFFALPYRRRRAALDKSYHGRRSATTTSDTVMLLFTIVLATLLVWRGIEAVSFLGGIWIGATLIQLYFHEFHAPVPADRAAPEPLSPIKTMSYAIQDNPWRPWRELLTLSVLICLSLAFIAGAG
;
A
#
# COMPACT_ATOMS: atom_id res chain seq x y z
N MET A 1 -11.04 -23.61 14.12
CA MET A 1 -9.62 -23.24 14.36
C MET A 1 -8.93 -22.68 13.11
N ARG A 2 -8.90 -23.38 11.95
CA ARG A 2 -8.37 -22.84 10.67
C ARG A 2 -9.07 -21.56 10.19
N THR A 3 -10.40 -21.49 10.36
CA THR A 3 -11.23 -20.32 10.03
C THR A 3 -10.88 -19.08 10.86
N THR A 4 -10.52 -19.25 12.13
CA THR A 4 -10.19 -18.15 13.04
C THR A 4 -8.85 -17.51 12.69
N ILE A 5 -7.81 -18.30 12.42
CA ILE A 5 -6.45 -17.78 12.16
C ILE A 5 -6.42 -16.93 10.88
N THR A 6 -6.99 -17.43 9.78
CA THR A 6 -7.02 -16.68 8.51
C THR A 6 -7.87 -15.41 8.65
N THR A 7 -8.98 -15.45 9.40
CA THR A 7 -9.79 -14.26 9.66
C THR A 7 -9.02 -13.22 10.49
N VAL A 8 -8.34 -13.64 11.56
CA VAL A 8 -7.50 -12.76 12.37
C VAL A 8 -6.36 -12.17 11.54
N LEU A 9 -5.69 -13.00 10.73
CA LEU A 9 -4.61 -12.55 9.84
C LEU A 9 -5.10 -11.48 8.87
N VAL A 10 -6.21 -11.71 8.16
CA VAL A 10 -6.76 -10.73 7.21
C VAL A 10 -7.25 -9.47 7.92
N ALA A 11 -7.85 -9.58 9.10
CA ALA A 11 -8.26 -8.42 9.90
C ALA A 11 -7.03 -7.58 10.31
N VAL A 12 -5.97 -8.21 10.80
CA VAL A 12 -4.70 -7.55 11.14
C VAL A 12 -4.08 -6.88 9.91
N LEU A 13 -4.12 -7.54 8.75
CA LEU A 13 -3.63 -6.95 7.49
C LEU A 13 -4.47 -5.73 7.05
N GLY A 14 -5.79 -5.78 7.22
CA GLY A 14 -6.68 -4.64 6.97
C GLY A 14 -6.35 -3.45 7.87
N VAL A 15 -6.21 -3.69 9.18
CA VAL A 15 -5.79 -2.65 10.14
C VAL A 15 -4.40 -2.13 9.79
N HIS A 16 -3.45 -3.01 9.48
CA HIS A 16 -2.10 -2.63 9.07
C HIS A 16 -2.10 -1.72 7.83
N ALA A 17 -2.96 -1.99 6.84
CA ALA A 17 -3.11 -1.16 5.66
C ALA A 17 -3.59 0.26 5.99
N LEU A 18 -4.56 0.41 6.91
CA LEU A 18 -5.02 1.73 7.39
C LEU A 18 -3.92 2.47 8.15
N VAL A 19 -3.19 1.76 9.02
CA VAL A 19 -2.10 2.34 9.82
C VAL A 19 -0.98 2.90 8.94
N LYS A 20 -0.73 2.34 7.75
CA LYS A 20 0.26 2.89 6.82
C LYS A 20 -0.04 4.34 6.44
N PHE A 21 -1.31 4.75 6.36
CA PHE A 21 -1.67 6.14 6.06
C PHE A 21 -1.28 7.11 7.18
N ALA A 22 -1.13 6.64 8.42
CA ALA A 22 -0.64 7.48 9.52
C ALA A 22 0.77 8.01 9.24
N PHE A 23 1.58 7.30 8.44
CA PHE A 23 2.90 7.80 8.02
C PHE A 23 2.81 9.10 7.20
N PHE A 24 1.72 9.30 6.44
CA PHE A 24 1.50 10.50 5.65
C PHE A 24 1.18 11.74 6.49
N ALA A 25 0.77 11.55 7.75
CA ALA A 25 0.58 12.63 8.70
C ALA A 25 1.89 13.16 9.31
N LEU A 26 3.02 12.44 9.17
CA LEU A 26 4.31 12.90 9.68
C LEU A 26 4.79 14.14 8.92
N PRO A 27 5.49 15.10 9.55
CA PRO A 27 6.03 16.26 8.86
C PRO A 27 6.95 15.88 7.68
N TYR A 28 6.90 16.66 6.60
CA TYR A 28 7.69 16.41 5.37
C TYR A 28 9.16 16.09 5.67
N ARG A 29 9.82 16.86 6.54
CA ARG A 29 11.24 16.65 6.89
C ARG A 29 11.52 15.25 7.44
N ARG A 30 10.61 14.69 8.25
CA ARG A 30 10.77 13.34 8.83
C ARG A 30 10.54 12.27 7.77
N ARG A 31 9.51 12.42 6.95
CA ARG A 31 9.24 11.52 5.83
C ARG A 31 10.41 11.50 4.83
N ARG A 32 10.94 12.69 4.52
CA ARG A 32 12.11 12.90 3.67
C ARG A 32 13.36 12.22 4.22
N ALA A 33 13.68 12.45 5.49
CA ALA A 33 14.85 11.84 6.13
C ALA A 33 14.75 10.30 6.17
N ALA A 34 13.57 9.76 6.46
CA ALA A 34 13.34 8.32 6.41
C ALA A 34 13.53 7.78 4.98
N LEU A 35 13.04 8.48 3.97
CA LEU A 35 13.22 8.10 2.57
C LEU A 35 14.69 8.14 2.14
N ASP A 36 15.40 9.20 2.47
CA ASP A 36 16.83 9.34 2.16
C ASP A 36 17.66 8.24 2.82
N LYS A 37 17.32 7.89 4.07
CA LYS A 37 17.88 6.73 4.77
C LYS A 37 17.49 5.40 4.10
N SER A 38 16.35 5.27 3.45
CA SER A 38 16.06 4.02 2.73
C SER A 38 16.95 3.88 1.48
N TYR A 39 17.11 4.96 0.72
CA TYR A 39 17.89 4.95 -0.51
C TYR A 39 19.41 4.95 -0.28
N HIS A 40 19.96 5.65 0.71
CA HIS A 40 21.43 5.73 0.98
C HIS A 40 22.27 5.87 -0.32
N GLY A 41 21.90 6.79 -1.21
CA GLY A 41 22.61 6.99 -2.49
C GLY A 41 22.40 5.90 -3.56
N ARG A 42 21.54 4.90 -3.32
CA ARG A 42 21.21 3.84 -4.27
C ARG A 42 20.07 4.24 -5.20
N ARG A 43 19.94 3.52 -6.32
CA ARG A 43 18.82 3.65 -7.28
C ARG A 43 17.53 2.97 -6.80
N SER A 44 17.62 1.99 -5.92
CA SER A 44 16.48 1.26 -5.34
C SER A 44 16.70 1.05 -3.85
N ALA A 45 15.62 1.10 -3.08
CA ALA A 45 15.61 0.86 -1.63
C ALA A 45 14.72 -0.32 -1.22
N THR A 46 13.88 -0.80 -2.13
CA THR A 46 12.73 -1.67 -1.79
C THR A 46 12.88 -3.10 -2.28
N THR A 47 13.87 -3.43 -3.10
CA THR A 47 13.94 -4.72 -3.82
C THR A 47 13.75 -5.95 -2.92
N THR A 48 14.43 -6.03 -1.77
CA THR A 48 14.23 -7.15 -0.82
C THR A 48 12.83 -7.15 -0.22
N SER A 49 12.33 -5.98 0.17
CA SER A 49 10.96 -5.84 0.69
C SER A 49 9.93 -6.25 -0.36
N ASP A 50 10.13 -5.88 -1.62
CA ASP A 50 9.23 -6.19 -2.73
C ASP A 50 9.17 -7.71 -2.96
N THR A 51 10.30 -8.40 -2.92
CA THR A 51 10.34 -9.87 -2.99
C THR A 51 9.61 -10.52 -1.81
N VAL A 52 9.85 -10.05 -0.58
CA VAL A 52 9.18 -10.59 0.61
C VAL A 52 7.67 -10.37 0.55
N MET A 53 7.23 -9.18 0.15
CA MET A 53 5.81 -8.85 0.00
C MET A 53 5.14 -9.64 -1.12
N LEU A 54 5.84 -9.90 -2.22
CA LEU A 54 5.35 -10.76 -3.29
C LEU A 54 5.14 -12.20 -2.79
N LEU A 55 6.15 -12.77 -2.14
CA LEU A 55 6.04 -14.12 -1.57
C LEU A 55 4.90 -14.21 -0.54
N PHE A 56 4.81 -13.23 0.35
CA PHE A 56 3.72 -13.15 1.33
C PHE A 56 2.34 -13.08 0.66
N THR A 57 2.20 -12.27 -0.40
CA THR A 57 0.95 -12.12 -1.16
C THR A 57 0.55 -13.42 -1.84
N ILE A 58 1.51 -14.13 -2.46
CA ILE A 58 1.28 -15.44 -3.08
C ILE A 58 0.79 -16.45 -2.04
N VAL A 59 1.48 -16.56 -0.90
CA VAL A 59 1.08 -17.47 0.19
C VAL A 59 -0.33 -17.13 0.70
N LEU A 60 -0.63 -15.85 0.92
CA LEU A 60 -1.96 -15.43 1.36
C LEU A 60 -3.04 -15.78 0.33
N ALA A 61 -2.81 -15.52 -0.95
CA ALA A 61 -3.74 -15.87 -2.02
C ALA A 61 -3.99 -17.38 -2.07
N THR A 62 -2.93 -18.20 -2.00
CA THR A 62 -3.07 -19.67 -1.94
C THR A 62 -3.86 -20.13 -0.72
N LEU A 63 -3.66 -19.51 0.46
CA LEU A 63 -4.43 -19.81 1.67
C LEU A 63 -5.90 -19.44 1.53
N LEU A 64 -6.23 -18.32 0.90
CA LEU A 64 -7.61 -17.90 0.64
C LEU A 64 -8.30 -18.84 -0.36
N VAL A 65 -7.60 -19.26 -1.42
CA VAL A 65 -8.11 -20.26 -2.37
C VAL A 65 -8.35 -21.60 -1.68
N TRP A 66 -7.39 -22.07 -0.86
CA TRP A 66 -7.56 -23.30 -0.06
C TRP A 66 -8.79 -23.21 0.85
N ARG A 67 -9.07 -22.03 1.42
CA ARG A 67 -10.25 -21.80 2.28
C ARG A 67 -11.58 -21.84 1.51
N GLY A 68 -11.57 -21.84 0.19
CA GLY A 68 -12.77 -21.81 -0.64
C GLY A 68 -13.34 -20.42 -0.80
N ILE A 69 -12.49 -19.42 -1.07
CA ILE A 69 -12.95 -18.07 -1.41
C ILE A 69 -13.91 -18.10 -2.62
N GLU A 70 -14.96 -17.28 -2.55
CA GLU A 70 -15.93 -17.15 -3.63
C GLU A 70 -15.31 -16.38 -4.82
N ALA A 71 -15.47 -16.93 -6.03
CA ALA A 71 -14.73 -16.50 -7.21
C ALA A 71 -15.07 -15.07 -7.66
N VAL A 72 -16.34 -14.67 -7.60
CA VAL A 72 -16.81 -13.32 -7.96
C VAL A 72 -16.21 -12.29 -7.00
N SER A 73 -16.25 -12.56 -5.69
CA SER A 73 -15.70 -11.70 -4.65
C SER A 73 -14.19 -11.57 -4.77
N PHE A 74 -13.49 -12.67 -5.08
CA PHE A 74 -12.04 -12.66 -5.27
C PHE A 74 -11.63 -11.88 -6.51
N LEU A 75 -12.25 -12.16 -7.66
CA LEU A 75 -11.94 -11.48 -8.92
C LEU A 75 -12.31 -9.99 -8.85
N GLY A 76 -13.47 -9.67 -8.27
CA GLY A 76 -13.89 -8.29 -8.01
C GLY A 76 -12.90 -7.55 -7.12
N GLY A 77 -12.44 -8.18 -6.03
CA GLY A 77 -11.41 -7.62 -5.14
C GLY A 77 -10.09 -7.35 -5.85
N ILE A 78 -9.62 -8.27 -6.71
CA ILE A 78 -8.41 -8.08 -7.53
C ILE A 78 -8.56 -6.87 -8.46
N TRP A 79 -9.68 -6.79 -9.19
CA TRP A 79 -9.92 -5.70 -10.14
C TRP A 79 -9.99 -4.34 -9.43
N ILE A 80 -10.73 -4.25 -8.32
CA ILE A 80 -10.84 -3.03 -7.52
C ILE A 80 -9.46 -2.61 -6.99
N GLY A 81 -8.70 -3.55 -6.40
CA GLY A 81 -7.37 -3.27 -5.86
C GLY A 81 -6.38 -2.81 -6.92
N ALA A 82 -6.33 -3.51 -8.07
CA ALA A 82 -5.47 -3.16 -9.21
C ALA A 82 -5.82 -1.78 -9.79
N THR A 83 -7.11 -1.46 -9.88
CA THR A 83 -7.57 -0.17 -10.39
C THR A 83 -7.22 0.97 -9.42
N LEU A 84 -7.47 0.78 -8.12
CA LEU A 84 -7.16 1.80 -7.11
C LEU A 84 -5.66 2.11 -7.04
N ILE A 85 -4.80 1.10 -7.11
CA ILE A 85 -3.34 1.36 -7.09
C ILE A 85 -2.87 2.06 -8.37
N GLN A 86 -3.45 1.74 -9.53
CA GLN A 86 -3.16 2.45 -10.78
C GLN A 86 -3.54 3.93 -10.69
N LEU A 87 -4.78 4.21 -10.29
CA LEU A 87 -5.28 5.59 -10.12
C LEU A 87 -4.44 6.36 -9.09
N TYR A 88 -4.09 5.71 -7.97
CA TYR A 88 -3.23 6.29 -6.94
C TYR A 88 -1.91 6.79 -7.53
N PHE A 89 -1.24 5.99 -8.36
CA PHE A 89 0.04 6.40 -8.97
C PHE A 89 -0.14 7.48 -10.03
N HIS A 90 -1.26 7.49 -10.78
CA HIS A 90 -1.53 8.51 -11.80
C HIS A 90 -1.68 9.92 -11.21
N GLU A 91 -2.11 10.04 -9.95
CA GLU A 91 -2.19 11.34 -9.28
C GLU A 91 -0.81 12.00 -9.09
N PHE A 92 0.27 11.23 -9.11
CA PHE A 92 1.64 11.76 -9.01
C PHE A 92 2.26 12.19 -10.36
N HIS A 93 1.44 12.59 -11.33
CA HIS A 93 1.90 13.03 -12.65
C HIS A 93 2.60 14.39 -12.65
N ALA A 94 2.29 15.30 -11.72
CA ALA A 94 2.88 16.64 -11.77
C ALA A 94 4.30 16.66 -11.20
N PRO A 95 5.19 17.50 -11.78
CA PRO A 95 6.59 17.54 -11.40
C PRO A 95 6.78 18.01 -9.95
N VAL A 96 7.77 17.44 -9.29
CA VAL A 96 8.23 17.87 -7.96
C VAL A 96 9.15 19.08 -8.13
N PRO A 97 9.03 20.14 -7.29
CA PRO A 97 9.96 21.27 -7.29
C PRO A 97 11.42 20.83 -7.18
N ALA A 98 12.33 21.57 -7.84
CA ALA A 98 13.74 21.18 -7.95
C ALA A 98 14.46 21.05 -6.59
N ASP A 99 14.09 21.86 -5.61
CA ASP A 99 14.61 21.83 -4.23
C ASP A 99 14.15 20.59 -3.44
N ARG A 100 13.13 19.88 -3.93
CA ARG A 100 12.51 18.70 -3.30
C ARG A 100 12.62 17.43 -4.13
N ALA A 101 13.18 17.54 -5.33
CA ALA A 101 13.36 16.45 -6.27
C ALA A 101 14.32 15.37 -5.72
N ALA A 102 14.29 14.20 -6.36
CA ALA A 102 15.22 13.13 -6.03
C ALA A 102 16.67 13.53 -6.35
N PRO A 103 17.64 13.34 -5.42
CA PRO A 103 19.03 13.48 -5.75
C PRO A 103 19.46 12.35 -6.66
N GLU A 104 20.52 12.57 -7.43
CA GLU A 104 21.17 11.53 -8.21
C GLU A 104 21.72 10.39 -7.30
N PRO A 105 21.83 9.15 -7.80
CA PRO A 105 21.38 8.70 -9.11
C PRO A 105 19.85 8.55 -9.18
N LEU A 106 19.24 9.04 -10.26
CA LEU A 106 17.81 8.92 -10.51
C LEU A 106 17.39 7.51 -10.94
N SER A 107 16.16 7.15 -10.61
CA SER A 107 15.45 5.98 -11.12
C SER A 107 13.94 6.24 -11.06
N PRO A 108 13.10 5.61 -11.90
CA PRO A 108 11.65 5.83 -11.86
C PRO A 108 11.05 5.61 -10.47
N ILE A 109 11.45 4.54 -9.77
CA ILE A 109 10.95 4.23 -8.42
C ILE A 109 11.40 5.25 -7.38
N LYS A 110 12.64 5.76 -7.49
CA LYS A 110 13.16 6.80 -6.59
C LYS A 110 12.42 8.11 -6.83
N THR A 111 12.29 8.55 -8.08
CA THR A 111 11.54 9.76 -8.45
C THR A 111 10.10 9.68 -7.95
N MET A 112 9.42 8.55 -8.19
CA MET A 112 8.04 8.33 -7.71
C MET A 112 7.94 8.37 -6.19
N SER A 113 8.86 7.71 -5.48
CA SER A 113 8.87 7.71 -4.01
C SER A 113 9.02 9.12 -3.44
N TYR A 114 9.81 9.97 -4.10
CA TYR A 114 9.99 11.37 -3.70
C TYR A 114 8.75 12.20 -3.98
N ALA A 115 8.11 12.02 -5.14
CA ALA A 115 6.83 12.66 -5.45
C ALA A 115 5.74 12.31 -4.43
N ILE A 116 5.68 11.04 -4.00
CA ILE A 116 4.78 10.59 -2.95
C ILE A 116 5.07 11.30 -1.62
N GLN A 117 6.34 11.44 -1.23
CA GLN A 117 6.65 12.10 0.06
C GLN A 117 6.46 13.62 0.03
N ASP A 118 6.58 14.27 -1.13
CA ASP A 118 6.30 15.70 -1.29
C ASP A 118 4.82 16.02 -1.04
N ASN A 119 3.91 15.29 -1.68
CA ASN A 119 2.47 15.46 -1.46
C ASN A 119 1.71 14.12 -1.36
N PRO A 120 1.79 13.41 -0.21
CA PRO A 120 1.21 12.08 -0.08
C PRO A 120 -0.33 12.06 -0.11
N TRP A 121 -0.96 13.22 0.09
CA TRP A 121 -2.41 13.37 0.10
C TRP A 121 -3.01 13.66 -1.27
N ARG A 122 -2.18 13.71 -2.31
CA ARG A 122 -2.64 13.97 -3.67
C ARG A 122 -3.72 12.99 -4.15
N PRO A 123 -3.56 11.66 -4.01
CA PRO A 123 -4.61 10.68 -4.30
C PRO A 123 -5.61 10.52 -3.15
N TRP A 124 -6.15 11.62 -2.60
CA TRP A 124 -7.04 11.55 -1.44
C TRP A 124 -8.31 10.75 -1.72
N ARG A 125 -8.79 10.73 -2.97
CA ARG A 125 -10.00 10.01 -3.39
C ARG A 125 -9.78 8.50 -3.27
N GLU A 126 -8.67 8.02 -3.81
CA GLU A 126 -8.28 6.61 -3.79
C GLU A 126 -7.99 6.15 -2.36
N LEU A 127 -7.32 6.99 -1.56
CA LEU A 127 -7.07 6.76 -0.14
C LEU A 127 -8.37 6.64 0.66
N LEU A 128 -9.33 7.53 0.42
CA LEU A 128 -10.64 7.50 1.07
C LEU A 128 -11.43 6.25 0.66
N THR A 129 -11.51 5.95 -0.64
CA THR A 129 -12.20 4.76 -1.15
C THR A 129 -11.60 3.48 -0.55
N LEU A 130 -10.28 3.34 -0.57
CA LEU A 130 -9.60 2.18 0.02
C LEU A 130 -9.87 2.09 1.53
N SER A 131 -9.84 3.20 2.24
CA SER A 131 -10.14 3.24 3.69
C SER A 131 -11.56 2.79 4.00
N VAL A 132 -12.56 3.28 3.26
CA VAL A 132 -13.96 2.90 3.43
C VAL A 132 -14.15 1.40 3.16
N LEU A 133 -13.56 0.87 2.08
CA LEU A 133 -13.66 -0.55 1.74
C LEU A 133 -13.03 -1.44 2.82
N ILE A 134 -11.89 -1.04 3.38
CA ILE A 134 -11.24 -1.77 4.48
C ILE A 134 -12.11 -1.72 5.74
N CYS A 135 -12.58 -0.54 6.14
CA CYS A 135 -13.43 -0.37 7.33
C CYS A 135 -14.73 -1.18 7.21
N LEU A 136 -15.38 -1.14 6.04
CA LEU A 136 -16.58 -1.93 5.78
C LEU A 136 -16.29 -3.44 5.88
N SER A 137 -15.19 -3.90 5.29
CA SER A 137 -14.79 -5.31 5.36
C SER A 137 -14.48 -5.76 6.79
N LEU A 138 -13.82 -4.90 7.58
CA LEU A 138 -13.57 -5.15 9.01
C LEU A 138 -14.88 -5.19 9.81
N ALA A 139 -15.82 -4.30 9.53
CA ALA A 139 -17.14 -4.28 10.17
C ALA A 139 -17.93 -5.56 9.87
N PHE A 140 -17.89 -6.07 8.63
CA PHE A 140 -18.49 -7.36 8.29
C PHE A 140 -17.83 -8.53 9.03
N ILE A 141 -16.51 -8.53 9.17
CA ILE A 141 -15.80 -9.55 9.96
C ILE A 141 -16.21 -9.48 11.44
N ALA A 142 -16.36 -8.28 12.00
CA ALA A 142 -16.74 -8.07 13.40
C ALA A 142 -18.21 -8.40 13.68
N GLY A 143 -19.12 -8.09 12.75
CA GLY A 143 -20.55 -8.36 12.88
C GLY A 143 -20.99 -9.77 12.48
N ALA A 144 -20.13 -10.55 11.83
CA ALA A 144 -20.34 -11.96 11.51
C ALA A 144 -19.87 -12.91 12.63
N GLY A 145 -19.57 -12.36 13.83
CA GLY A 145 -19.16 -13.09 15.03
C GLY A 145 -20.32 -13.39 15.96
#